data_AF-A0A836TME6-F1
#
_entry.id   AF-A0A836TME6-F1
#
_cell.length_a   1.000
_cell.length_b   1.000
_cell.length_c   1.000
_cell.angle_alpha   90.00
_cell.angle_beta   90.00
_cell.angle_gamma   90.00
#
_symmetry.space_group_name_H-M   'P 1'
#
loop_
_entity.id
_entity.type
_entity.pdbx_description
1 polymer ?
#
loop_
_entity_poly.entity_id
_entity_poly.type
_entity_poly.pdbx_seq_one_letter_code
_entity_poly.pdbx_strand_id
1 'polypeptide(L)'
;MHFYFFKRIFKKLSQPEIRMMIGLGAVFFLMILVFAFVMSTYEKDVTFLDGLWTAYITLTTIGYGDVSAATPQGRWVTVLTS
;
A
#
# COMPACT_ATOMS: atom_id res chain seq x y z
N MET A 1 22.58 -24.89 16.82
CA MET A 1 22.91 -23.48 16.47
C MET A 1 21.74 -22.71 15.81
N HIS A 2 20.92 -23.33 14.96
CA HIS A 2 19.76 -22.66 14.31
C HIS A 2 18.66 -22.18 15.26
N PHE A 3 18.42 -22.87 16.38
CA PHE A 3 17.34 -22.53 17.32
C PHE A 3 17.55 -21.19 18.05
N TYR A 4 18.81 -20.80 18.29
CA TYR A 4 19.15 -19.52 18.93
C TYR A 4 18.97 -18.33 18.00
N PHE A 5 19.21 -18.52 16.71
CA PHE A 5 19.04 -17.48 15.69
C PHE A 5 17.56 -17.06 15.59
N PHE A 6 16.65 -18.04 15.53
CA PHE A 6 15.21 -17.79 15.52
C PHE A 6 14.72 -17.08 16.78
N LYS A 7 15.15 -17.53 17.97
CA LYS A 7 14.81 -16.84 19.23
C LYS A 7 15.31 -15.38 19.26
N ARG A 8 16.48 -15.10 18.68
CA ARG A 8 17.04 -13.75 18.57
C ARG A 8 16.19 -12.87 17.64
N ILE A 9 15.72 -13.41 16.51
CA ILE A 9 14.83 -12.71 15.58
C ILE A 9 13.47 -12.40 16.24
N PHE A 10 12.84 -13.38 16.89
CA PHE A 10 11.56 -13.18 17.57
C PHE A 10 11.64 -12.17 18.72
N LYS A 11 12.76 -12.17 19.47
CA LYS A 11 13.03 -11.15 20.49
C LYS A 11 13.17 -9.75 19.88
N LYS A 12 13.78 -9.64 18.69
CA LYS A 12 13.92 -8.39 17.94
C LYS A 12 12.57 -7.90 17.39
N LEU A 13 11.76 -8.79 16.82
CA LEU A 13 10.38 -8.51 16.37
C LEU A 13 9.45 -8.04 17.48
N SER A 14 9.71 -8.46 18.73
CA SER A 14 8.92 -8.05 19.90
C SER A 14 9.31 -6.68 20.45
N GLN A 15 10.39 -6.08 19.95
CA GLN A 15 10.81 -4.74 20.35
C GLN A 15 9.75 -3.70 19.93
N PRO A 16 9.41 -2.74 20.80
CA PRO A 16 8.33 -1.79 20.54
C PRO A 16 8.54 -0.97 19.26
N GLU A 17 9.80 -0.66 18.92
CA GLU A 17 10.16 0.07 17.71
C GLU A 17 9.82 -0.74 16.46
N ILE A 18 10.19 -2.02 16.42
CA ILE A 18 9.90 -2.90 15.27
C ILE A 18 8.41 -3.19 15.17
N ARG A 19 7.71 -3.37 16.29
CA ARG A 19 6.25 -3.51 16.31
C ARG A 19 5.55 -2.29 15.73
N MET A 20 6.04 -1.09 16.06
CA MET A 20 5.53 0.16 15.50
C MET A 20 5.83 0.25 14.00
N MET A 21 7.04 -0.08 13.55
CA MET A 21 7.39 -0.10 12.13
C MET A 21 6.53 -1.08 11.32
N ILE A 22 6.27 -2.27 11.87
CA ILE A 22 5.38 -3.27 11.26
C ILE A 22 3.93 -2.74 11.22
N GLY A 23 3.47 -2.11 12.30
CA GLY A 23 2.15 -1.49 12.34
C GLY A 23 1.99 -0.41 11.28
N LEU A 24 2.95 0.51 11.17
CA LEU A 24 2.96 1.54 10.13
C LEU A 24 3.02 0.92 8.72
N GLY A 25 3.89 -0.07 8.51
CA GLY A 25 3.97 -0.78 7.23
C GLY A 25 2.66 -1.47 6.85
N ALA A 26 1.96 -2.06 7.83
CA ALA A 26 0.64 -2.66 7.61
C ALA A 26 -0.42 -1.61 7.26
N VAL A 27 -0.40 -0.43 7.89
CA VAL A 27 -1.29 0.68 7.54
C VAL A 27 -1.06 1.15 6.10
N PHE A 28 0.19 1.39 5.71
CA PHE A 28 0.52 1.76 4.32
C PHE A 28 0.09 0.69 3.32
N PHE A 29 0.31 -0.58 3.65
CA PHE A 29 -0.13 -1.69 2.81
C PHE A 29 -1.66 -1.72 2.66
N LEU A 30 -2.40 -1.51 3.74
CA LEU A 30 -3.86 -1.42 3.70
C LEU A 30 -4.33 -0.21 2.86
N MET A 31 -3.67 0.94 2.95
CA MET A 31 -3.99 2.11 2.12
C MET A 31 -3.86 1.80 0.62
N ILE A 32 -2.80 1.08 0.22
CA ILE A 32 -2.60 0.63 -1.17
C ILE A 32 -3.74 -0.30 -1.63
N LEU A 33 -4.15 -1.24 -0.77
CA LEU A 33 -5.25 -2.15 -1.10
C LEU A 33 -6.59 -1.41 -1.24
N VAL A 34 -6.86 -0.44 -0.36
CA VAL A 34 -8.06 0.39 -0.45
C VAL A 34 -8.03 1.26 -1.71
N PHE A 35 -6.88 1.82 -2.07
CA PHE A 35 -6.71 2.55 -3.32
C PHE A 35 -7.06 1.69 -4.52
N ALA A 36 -6.45 0.51 -4.62
CA ALA A 36 -6.69 -0.40 -5.73
C ALA A 36 -8.16 -0.82 -5.81
N PHE A 37 -8.79 -1.07 -4.66
CA PHE A 37 -10.21 -1.39 -4.59
C PHE A 37 -11.09 -0.23 -5.10
N VAL A 38 -10.85 1.00 -4.63
CA VAL A 38 -11.60 2.18 -5.07
C VAL A 38 -11.43 2.41 -6.57
N MET A 39 -10.20 2.38 -7.07
CA MET A 39 -9.92 2.55 -8.50
C MET A 39 -10.65 1.49 -9.34
N SER A 40 -10.55 0.21 -8.97
CA SER A 40 -11.20 -0.88 -9.72
C SER A 40 -12.73 -0.90 -9.66
N THR A 41 -13.32 -0.21 -8.67
CA THR A 41 -14.77 -0.18 -8.47
C THR A 41 -15.41 1.02 -9.18
N TYR A 42 -14.74 2.17 -9.15
CA TYR A 42 -15.30 3.44 -9.61
C TYR A 42 -14.75 3.89 -10.96
N GLU A 43 -13.50 3.59 -11.28
CA GLU A 43 -12.93 3.93 -12.59
C GLU A 43 -13.30 2.88 -13.64
N LYS A 44 -13.67 3.36 -14.82
CA LYS A 44 -14.05 2.50 -15.93
C LYS A 44 -12.81 1.85 -16.54
N ASP A 45 -12.91 0.58 -16.90
CA ASP A 45 -11.85 -0.19 -17.56
C ASP A 45 -10.55 -0.30 -16.74
N VAL A 46 -10.63 -0.10 -15.42
CA VAL A 46 -9.50 -0.28 -14.48
C VAL A 46 -9.70 -1.57 -13.70
N THR A 47 -8.76 -2.52 -13.82
CA THR A 47 -8.78 -3.73 -13.00
C THR A 47 -8.20 -3.48 -11.62
N PHE A 48 -8.39 -4.42 -10.69
CA PHE A 48 -7.74 -4.34 -9.37
C PHE A 48 -6.21 -4.31 -9.47
N LEU A 49 -5.62 -5.04 -10.42
CA LEU A 49 -4.17 -5.03 -10.64
C LEU A 49 -3.70 -3.68 -11.19
N ASP A 50 -4.48 -3.06 -12.09
CA ASP A 50 -4.20 -1.70 -12.57
C ASP A 50 -4.34 -0.69 -11.43
N GLY A 51 -5.30 -0.89 -10.52
CA GLY A 51 -5.44 -0.11 -9.30
C GLY A 51 -4.22 -0.22 -8.37
N LEU A 52 -3.65 -1.43 -8.20
CA LEU A 52 -2.42 -1.65 -7.44
C LEU A 52 -1.21 -0.99 -8.11
N TRP A 53 -1.11 -1.12 -9.44
CA TRP A 53 -0.08 -0.45 -10.23
C TRP A 53 -0.16 1.07 -10.06
N THR A 54 -1.35 1.63 -10.20
CA THR A 54 -1.60 3.07 -10.04
C THR A 54 -1.27 3.54 -8.62
N ALA A 55 -1.64 2.76 -7.60
CA ALA A 55 -1.28 3.05 -6.21
C ALA A 55 0.24 3.07 -6.01
N TYR A 56 0.96 2.09 -6.57
CA TYR A 56 2.42 2.01 -6.48
C TYR A 56 3.12 3.21 -7.12
N ILE A 57 2.76 3.55 -8.37
CA ILE A 57 3.40 4.66 -9.10
C ILE A 57 3.04 6.02 -8.53
N THR A 58 1.87 6.15 -7.90
CA THR A 58 1.45 7.35 -7.17
C THR A 58 2.24 7.50 -5.87
N LEU A 59 2.28 6.45 -5.04
CA LEU A 59 2.98 6.46 -3.75
C LEU A 59 4.50 6.68 -3.91
N THR A 60 5.08 6.13 -4.98
CA THR A 60 6.51 6.33 -5.31
C THR A 60 6.77 7.61 -6.09
N THR A 61 5.75 8.41 -6.36
CA THR A 61 5.81 9.67 -7.13
C THR A 61 6.35 9.50 -8.57
N ILE A 62 6.33 8.28 -9.12
CA ILE A 62 6.73 8.00 -10.50
C ILE A 62 5.71 8.57 -11.49
N GLY A 63 4.42 8.31 -11.26
CA GLY A 63 3.30 8.94 -11.99
C GLY A 63 3.34 8.84 -13.51
N TYR A 64 3.29 7.64 -14.10
CA TYR A 64 3.27 7.46 -15.57
C TYR A 64 2.06 8.10 -16.28
N GLY A 65 0.93 8.24 -15.58
CA GLY A 65 -0.29 8.87 -16.12
C GLY A 65 -1.07 8.03 -17.14
N ASP A 66 -0.77 6.73 -17.23
CA ASP A 66 -1.46 5.71 -18.02
C ASP A 66 -2.87 5.39 -17.49
N VAL A 67 -3.05 5.44 -16.16
CA VAL A 67 -4.35 5.33 -15.49
C VAL A 67 -4.61 6.62 -14.70
N SER A 68 -5.72 7.28 -15.00
CA SER A 68 -6.10 8.55 -14.36
C SER A 68 -7.42 8.44 -13.62
N ALA A 69 -7.50 9.04 -12.44
CA ALA A 69 -8.74 9.14 -11.68
C ALA A 69 -9.71 10.17 -12.29
N ALA A 70 -10.69 9.70 -13.06
CA ALA A 70 -11.71 10.55 -13.66
C ALA A 70 -12.87 10.82 -12.68
N THR A 71 -13.21 9.85 -11.83
CA THR A 71 -14.31 9.93 -10.88
C THR A 71 -13.94 10.73 -9.62
N PRO A 72 -14.93 11.35 -8.93
CA PRO A 72 -14.68 11.99 -7.65
C PRO A 72 -14.01 11.05 -6.63
N GLN A 73 -14.43 9.79 -6.56
CA GLN A 73 -13.92 8.79 -5.63
C GLN A 73 -12.46 8.44 -5.94
N GLY A 74 -12.14 8.22 -7.22
CA GLY A 74 -10.77 8.04 -7.70
C GLY A 74 -9.88 9.21 -7.30
N ARG A 75 -10.35 10.45 -7.51
CA ARG A 75 -9.56 11.66 -7.20
C ARG A 75 -9.29 11.78 -5.70
N TRP A 76 -10.30 11.53 -4.87
CA TRP A 76 -10.14 11.54 -3.41
C TRP A 76 -9.09 10.52 -2.96
N VAL A 77 -9.13 9.29 -3.49
CA VAL A 77 -8.17 8.27 -3.08
C VAL A 77 -6.76 8.57 -3.58
N THR A 78 -6.62 9.19 -4.77
CA THR A 78 -5.34 9.69 -5.27
C THR A 78 -4.76 10.76 -4.35
N VAL A 79 -5.55 11.78 -3.97
CA VAL A 79 -5.08 12.87 -3.09
C VAL A 79 -4.71 12.37 -1.70
N LEU A 80 -5.44 11.39 -1.15
CA LEU A 80 -5.15 10.85 0.18
C LEU A 80 -3.89 9.96 0.23
N THR A 81 -3.43 9.47 -0.91
CA THR A 81 -2.33 8.48 -1.00
C THR A 81 -1.06 9.08 -1.61
N SER A 82 -1.14 10.31 -2.12
CA SER A 82 0.00 11.12 -2.60
C SER A 82 0.56 11.98 -1.49
#